data_AF-A0A3D8RR15-F1
#
_entry.id   AF-A0A3D8RR15-F1
#
_cell.length_a   1.000
_cell.length_b   1.000
_cell.length_c   1.000
_cell.angle_alpha   90.00
_cell.angle_beta   90.00
_cell.angle_gamma   90.00
#
_symmetry.space_group_name_H-M   'P 1'
#
loop_
_entity.id
_entity.type
_entity.pdbx_description
1 polymer ?
#
loop_
_entity_poly.entity_id
_entity_poly.type
_entity_poly.pdbx_seq_one_letter_code
_entity_poly.pdbx_strand_id
1 'polypeptide(L)'
;MSRTIYLAEFSNGPRPAHQSVFMPTGNAGTKGKLIHVDGNPALGFSLEFLRNFDYADFPTPYWISELGAVDARFVTDTPGNGQLSKDAVARDQLESVATLVAPPGRSLNPFDPALKSGLSADTVKDLCTRMLSLKDKCVHPTSQKPYILSASGGADNSPEGMQNGITHAFVVEFASEEDRKYYLEKDPAHLEFVGSLKDVIEKVQVVDFTGGVF
;
A
#
# COMPACT_ATOMS: atom_id res chain seq x y z
N MET A 1 16.26 14.55 -34.05
CA MET A 1 15.98 13.10 -34.22
C MET A 1 15.27 12.63 -32.97
N SER A 2 14.31 11.71 -33.06
CA SER A 2 13.59 11.20 -31.90
C SER A 2 14.30 10.01 -31.26
N ARG A 3 14.07 9.81 -29.97
CA ARG A 3 14.57 8.71 -29.14
C ARG A 3 13.40 8.06 -28.44
N THR A 4 13.26 6.75 -28.61
CA THR A 4 12.17 6.00 -27.98
C THR A 4 12.49 5.74 -26.51
N ILE A 5 11.51 5.98 -25.65
CA ILE A 5 11.51 5.61 -24.24
C ILE A 5 10.54 4.47 -24.03
N TYR A 6 10.88 3.57 -23.11
CA TYR A 6 10.14 2.35 -22.84
C TYR A 6 9.70 2.31 -21.38
N LEU A 7 8.52 1.76 -21.13
CA LEU A 7 8.15 1.26 -19.82
C LEU A 7 8.73 -0.14 -19.68
N ALA A 8 9.53 -0.34 -18.64
CA ALA A 8 10.09 -1.63 -18.28
C ALA A 8 9.43 -2.17 -17.02
N GLU A 9 8.95 -3.40 -17.08
CA GLU A 9 8.26 -4.08 -15.99
C GLU A 9 9.04 -5.34 -15.61
N PHE A 10 9.56 -5.38 -14.39
CA PHE A 10 10.36 -6.49 -13.87
C PHE A 10 9.52 -7.35 -12.93
N SER A 11 9.61 -8.67 -13.08
CA SER A 11 8.94 -9.60 -12.17
C SER A 11 9.47 -9.45 -10.74
N ASN A 12 8.59 -9.41 -9.75
CA ASN A 12 8.93 -9.21 -8.34
C ASN A 12 8.34 -10.31 -7.44
N GLY A 13 8.36 -11.56 -7.94
CA GLY A 13 7.76 -12.70 -7.25
C GLY A 13 6.28 -12.46 -6.93
N PRO A 14 5.84 -12.59 -5.66
CA PRO A 14 4.44 -12.37 -5.26
C PRO A 14 4.07 -10.90 -5.09
N ARG A 15 5.02 -9.97 -5.22
CA ARG A 15 4.78 -8.52 -5.08
C ARG A 15 4.43 -7.90 -6.43
N PRO A 16 3.81 -6.71 -6.44
CA PRO A 16 3.62 -5.94 -7.66
C PRO A 16 4.94 -5.80 -8.45
N ALA A 17 4.84 -5.86 -9.77
CA ALA A 17 5.97 -5.72 -10.68
C ALA A 17 6.70 -4.40 -10.41
N HIS A 18 8.03 -4.44 -10.47
CA HIS A 18 8.83 -3.23 -10.37
C HIS A 18 8.80 -2.52 -11.73
N GLN A 19 8.38 -1.26 -11.76
CA GLN A 19 8.27 -0.49 -12.99
C GLN A 19 9.37 0.56 -13.07
N SER A 20 9.91 0.76 -14.27
CA SER A 20 10.88 1.82 -14.54
C SER A 20 10.74 2.36 -15.96
N VAL A 21 11.34 3.53 -16.18
CA VAL A 21 11.51 4.07 -17.53
C VAL A 21 12.89 3.66 -18.04
N PHE A 22 12.93 2.96 -19.16
CA PHE A 22 14.15 2.59 -19.84
C PHE A 22 14.35 3.43 -21.10
N MET A 23 15.58 3.84 -21.35
CA MET A 23 15.98 4.48 -22.60
C MET A 23 17.28 3.85 -23.09
N PRO A 24 17.31 3.25 -24.29
CA PRO A 24 18.53 2.68 -24.85
C PRO A 24 19.55 3.78 -25.15
N THR A 25 20.83 3.42 -25.03
CA THR A 25 21.95 4.18 -25.59
C THR A 25 21.89 4.04 -27.11
N GLY A 26 21.96 5.14 -27.85
CA GLY A 26 21.54 5.09 -29.25
C GLY A 26 20.03 4.81 -29.39
N ASN A 27 19.58 4.38 -30.57
CA ASN A 27 18.13 4.28 -30.83
C ASN A 27 17.53 2.89 -30.54
N ALA A 28 18.34 1.91 -30.14
CA ALA A 28 17.91 0.53 -29.95
C ALA A 28 18.92 -0.27 -29.10
N GLY A 29 18.52 -1.45 -28.65
CA GLY A 29 19.38 -2.39 -27.93
C GLY A 29 18.96 -2.57 -26.46
N THR A 30 19.73 -3.38 -25.75
CA THR A 30 19.48 -3.75 -24.35
C THR A 30 20.23 -2.87 -23.36
N LYS A 31 21.21 -2.10 -23.84
CA LYS A 31 22.04 -1.21 -23.02
C LYS A 31 21.54 0.22 -23.06
N GLY A 32 21.46 0.87 -21.89
CA GLY A 32 20.92 2.21 -21.79
C GLY A 32 20.96 2.79 -20.39
N LYS A 33 20.03 3.70 -20.13
CA LYS A 33 19.72 4.21 -18.79
C LYS A 33 18.37 3.71 -18.32
N LEU A 34 18.28 3.46 -17.02
CA LEU A 34 17.07 3.13 -16.29
C LEU A 34 16.78 4.26 -15.30
N ILE A 35 15.57 4.77 -15.31
CA ILE A 35 15.06 5.71 -14.32
C ILE A 35 14.02 4.96 -13.51
N HIS A 36 14.31 4.74 -12.23
CA HIS A 36 13.42 3.99 -11.36
C HIS A 36 13.38 4.58 -9.96
N VAL A 37 12.36 4.19 -9.21
CA VAL A 37 12.25 4.50 -7.80
C VAL A 37 12.49 3.20 -7.04
N ASP A 38 13.55 3.17 -6.24
CA ASP A 38 13.92 2.01 -5.43
C ASP A 38 13.72 2.30 -3.95
N GLY A 39 13.53 1.25 -3.16
CA GLY A 39 13.37 1.36 -1.72
C GLY A 39 12.28 0.47 -1.18
N ASN A 40 11.84 0.78 0.04
CA ASN A 40 10.81 0.01 0.71
C ASN A 40 10.01 0.90 1.66
N PRO A 41 8.79 0.49 2.07
CA PRO A 41 7.97 1.29 2.97
C PRO A 41 8.67 1.69 4.29
N ALA A 42 9.59 0.87 4.81
CA ALA A 42 10.27 1.09 6.09
C ALA A 42 11.34 2.17 6.03
N LEU A 43 12.07 2.26 4.92
CA LEU A 43 13.14 3.24 4.72
C LEU A 43 12.72 4.41 3.84
N GLY A 44 11.57 4.29 3.19
CA GLY A 44 11.14 5.20 2.13
C GLY A 44 11.69 4.78 0.78
N PHE A 45 11.29 5.53 -0.24
CA PHE A 45 11.70 5.32 -1.61
C PHE A 45 12.57 6.48 -2.09
N SER A 46 13.46 6.20 -3.03
CA SER A 46 14.40 7.17 -3.61
C SER A 46 14.44 7.02 -5.12
N LEU A 47 14.49 8.15 -5.82
CA LEU A 47 14.70 8.19 -7.25
C LEU A 47 16.16 7.85 -7.54
N GLU A 48 16.38 6.91 -8.45
CA GLU A 48 17.71 6.45 -8.83
C GLU A 48 17.84 6.40 -10.36
N PHE A 49 19.02 6.79 -10.84
CA PHE A 49 19.42 6.74 -12.24
C PHE A 49 20.50 5.68 -12.40
N LEU A 50 20.14 4.58 -13.07
CA LEU A 50 21.12 3.59 -13.51
C LEU A 50 21.55 3.96 -14.91
N ARG A 51 22.86 4.06 -15.12
CA ARG A 51 23.46 4.42 -16.41
C ARG A 51 24.39 3.32 -16.86
N ASN A 52 24.39 3.03 -18.15
CA ASN A 52 25.03 1.84 -18.74
C ASN A 52 24.43 0.52 -18.22
N PHE A 53 23.14 0.53 -17.86
CA PHE A 53 22.38 -0.67 -17.54
C PHE A 53 22.21 -1.52 -18.79
N ASP A 54 22.43 -2.83 -18.69
CA ASP A 54 22.23 -3.77 -19.78
C ASP A 54 21.34 -4.92 -19.32
N TYR A 55 20.24 -5.16 -20.03
CA TYR A 55 19.38 -6.30 -19.76
C TYR A 55 20.08 -7.65 -19.96
N ALA A 56 21.16 -7.70 -20.75
CA ALA A 56 21.94 -8.92 -20.92
C ALA A 56 22.60 -9.39 -19.61
N ASP A 57 22.92 -8.45 -18.71
CA ASP A 57 23.53 -8.73 -17.41
C ASP A 57 22.49 -8.94 -16.30
N PHE A 58 21.19 -8.87 -16.63
CA PHE A 58 20.10 -8.91 -15.66
C PHE A 58 19.27 -10.19 -15.82
N PRO A 59 19.35 -11.15 -14.88
CA PRO A 59 18.70 -12.45 -15.02
C PRO A 59 17.19 -12.44 -14.73
N THR A 60 16.64 -11.33 -14.23
CA THR A 60 15.22 -11.23 -13.88
C THR A 60 14.34 -11.10 -15.12
N PRO A 61 13.25 -11.87 -15.23
CA PRO A 61 12.26 -11.69 -16.29
C PRO A 61 11.73 -10.26 -16.34
N TYR A 62 11.65 -9.71 -17.56
CA TYR A 62 11.17 -8.36 -17.80
C TYR A 62 10.29 -8.28 -19.05
N TRP A 63 9.41 -7.29 -19.08
CA TRP A 63 8.65 -6.88 -20.25
C TRP A 63 8.94 -5.41 -20.55
N ILE A 64 9.05 -5.08 -21.84
CA ILE A 64 9.21 -3.71 -22.31
C ILE A 64 8.08 -3.35 -23.25
N SER A 65 7.51 -2.17 -23.02
CA SER A 65 6.49 -1.57 -23.87
C SER A 65 6.93 -0.17 -24.28
N GLU A 66 6.69 0.23 -25.53
CA GLU A 66 6.99 1.60 -25.96
C GLU A 66 6.11 2.58 -25.17
N LEU A 67 6.75 3.53 -24.48
CA LEU A 67 6.08 4.56 -23.69
C LEU A 67 5.89 5.85 -24.51
N GLY A 68 6.83 6.13 -25.42
CA GLY A 68 6.76 7.26 -26.32
C GLY A 68 8.11 7.66 -26.89
N ALA A 69 8.18 8.85 -27.48
CA ALA A 69 9.40 9.38 -28.07
C ALA A 69 9.73 10.78 -27.51
N VAL A 70 11.01 11.03 -27.29
CA VAL A 70 11.57 12.31 -26.86
C VAL A 70 12.55 12.83 -27.91
N ASP A 71 12.63 14.16 -28.07
CA ASP A 71 13.64 14.75 -28.96
C ASP A 71 15.05 14.49 -28.38
N ALA A 72 15.97 14.02 -29.22
CA ALA A 72 17.35 13.71 -28.85
C ALA A 72 18.06 14.88 -28.15
N ARG A 73 17.66 16.14 -28.40
CA ARG A 73 18.25 17.30 -27.72
C ARG A 73 18.01 17.35 -26.20
N PHE A 74 17.02 16.59 -25.71
CA PHE A 74 16.65 16.55 -24.30
C PHE A 74 17.26 15.38 -23.55
N VAL A 75 18.02 14.53 -24.23
CA VAL A 75 18.59 13.32 -23.66
C VAL A 75 20.07 13.23 -23.98
N THR A 76 20.83 12.74 -23.02
CA THR A 76 22.27 12.51 -23.18
C THR A 76 22.54 11.04 -22.96
N ASP A 77 23.23 10.41 -23.92
CA ASP A 77 23.73 9.04 -23.75
C ASP A 77 24.64 8.95 -22.52
N THR A 78 24.70 7.77 -21.92
CA THR A 78 25.29 7.58 -20.59
C THR A 78 26.79 7.89 -20.58
N PRO A 79 27.25 8.92 -19.84
CA PRO A 79 28.65 9.29 -19.79
C PRO A 79 29.46 8.28 -18.97
N GLY A 80 30.75 8.09 -19.29
CA GLY A 80 31.70 7.29 -18.51
C GLY A 80 32.42 6.20 -19.30
N ASN A 81 33.06 5.28 -18.59
CA ASN A 81 33.83 4.15 -19.14
C ASN A 81 32.96 2.98 -19.63
N GLY A 82 31.65 3.17 -19.75
CA GLY A 82 30.69 2.14 -20.15
C GLY A 82 30.32 1.14 -19.05
N GLN A 83 30.81 1.31 -17.82
CA GLN A 83 30.40 0.50 -16.66
C GLN A 83 29.08 0.98 -16.07
N LEU A 84 28.30 0.05 -15.53
CA LEU A 84 27.09 0.35 -14.78
C LEU A 84 27.41 1.33 -13.65
N SER A 85 26.64 2.41 -13.58
CA SER A 85 26.71 3.38 -12.49
C SER A 85 25.31 3.69 -11.98
N LYS A 86 25.24 4.05 -10.71
CA LYS A 86 24.00 4.30 -9.96
C LYS A 86 24.19 5.57 -9.13
N ASP A 87 23.35 6.58 -9.35
CA ASP A 87 23.29 7.80 -8.53
C ASP A 87 21.94 8.50 -8.67
N ALA A 88 21.73 9.60 -7.93
CA ALA A 88 20.48 10.38 -7.94
C ALA A 88 20.63 11.76 -8.61
N VAL A 89 21.76 12.05 -9.27
CA VAL A 89 22.04 13.36 -9.84
C VAL A 89 21.59 13.37 -11.30
N ALA A 90 20.57 14.16 -11.65
CA ALA A 90 20.12 14.31 -13.03
C ALA A 90 21.18 14.99 -13.92
N ARG A 91 21.32 14.52 -15.16
CA ARG A 91 22.34 14.95 -16.14
C ARG A 91 21.78 15.37 -17.49
N ASP A 92 20.51 15.14 -17.74
CA ASP A 92 19.81 15.64 -18.92
C ASP A 92 18.38 16.09 -18.57
N GLN A 93 17.63 16.58 -19.57
CA GLN A 93 16.28 17.12 -19.35
C GLN A 93 15.29 16.02 -19.00
N LEU A 94 15.43 14.81 -19.56
CA LEU A 94 14.58 13.67 -19.21
C LEU A 94 14.77 13.28 -17.73
N GLU A 95 16.02 13.17 -17.28
CA GLU A 95 16.34 12.90 -15.87
C GLU A 95 15.89 14.05 -14.96
N SER A 96 16.03 15.30 -15.41
CA SER A 96 15.59 16.48 -14.65
C SER A 96 14.06 16.50 -14.46
N VAL A 97 13.29 16.15 -15.50
CA VAL A 97 11.83 16.02 -15.40
C VAL A 97 11.45 14.91 -14.43
N ALA A 98 12.18 13.80 -14.40
CA ALA A 98 11.93 12.74 -13.42
C ALA A 98 12.06 13.21 -11.97
N THR A 99 12.93 14.19 -11.67
CA THR A 99 13.07 14.76 -10.31
C THR A 99 11.88 15.60 -9.86
N LEU A 100 10.99 16.00 -10.78
CA LEU A 100 9.79 16.78 -10.44
C LEU A 100 8.73 15.93 -9.74
N VAL A 101 8.83 14.60 -9.82
CA VAL A 101 7.95 13.66 -9.12
C VAL A 101 8.67 13.16 -7.89
N ALA A 102 8.24 13.63 -6.72
CA ALA A 102 8.80 13.19 -5.45
C ALA A 102 8.47 11.70 -5.21
N PRO A 103 9.48 10.86 -4.94
CA PRO A 103 9.25 9.49 -4.50
C PRO A 103 8.41 9.44 -3.22
N PRO A 104 7.64 8.36 -3.00
CA PRO A 104 6.95 8.17 -1.74
C PRO A 104 7.92 8.17 -0.55
N GLY A 105 7.57 8.93 0.48
CA GLY A 105 8.31 8.94 1.74
C GLY A 105 8.19 7.62 2.50
N ARG A 106 8.91 7.50 3.60
CA ARG A 106 8.75 6.40 4.55
C ARG A 106 7.29 6.31 5.01
N SER A 107 6.74 5.11 4.98
CA SER A 107 5.43 4.84 5.59
C SER A 107 5.52 4.98 7.11
N LEU A 108 4.54 5.65 7.72
CA LEU A 108 4.42 5.72 9.18
C LEU A 108 4.25 4.31 9.78
N ASN A 109 3.61 3.40 9.05
CA ASN A 109 3.40 2.00 9.43
C ASN A 109 3.91 1.08 8.30
N PRO A 110 5.22 0.81 8.22
CA PRO A 110 5.83 0.18 7.06
C PRO A 110 5.63 -1.34 6.94
N PHE A 111 5.04 -1.95 7.95
CA PHE A 111 4.72 -3.38 8.00
C PHE A 111 3.23 -3.64 8.15
N ASP A 112 2.39 -2.63 7.90
CA ASP A 112 0.94 -2.71 8.07
C ASP A 112 0.28 -3.07 6.73
N PRO A 113 -0.16 -4.34 6.56
CA PRO A 113 -0.49 -4.88 5.25
C PRO A 113 -1.86 -4.44 4.69
N ALA A 114 -2.66 -3.64 5.40
CA ALA A 114 -3.93 -3.15 4.86
C ALA A 114 -4.45 -1.88 5.57
N LEU A 115 -4.05 -0.72 5.05
CA LEU A 115 -5.00 0.38 4.89
C LEU A 115 -5.38 0.43 3.40
N LYS A 116 -6.66 0.70 3.08
CA LYS A 116 -6.98 1.23 1.76
C LYS A 116 -6.02 2.38 1.50
N SER A 117 -5.28 2.31 0.40
CA SER A 117 -4.25 3.27 0.02
C SER A 117 -4.80 4.70 0.12
N GLY A 118 -4.39 5.44 1.17
CA GLY A 118 -4.72 6.86 1.35
C GLY A 118 -5.47 7.24 2.63
N LEU A 119 -5.91 6.31 3.48
CA LEU A 119 -6.50 6.67 4.78
C LEU A 119 -5.43 7.15 5.77
N SER A 120 -5.73 8.23 6.49
CA SER A 120 -4.81 8.78 7.50
C SER A 120 -4.81 7.93 8.77
N ALA A 121 -3.69 7.92 9.50
CA ALA A 121 -3.58 7.24 10.79
C ALA A 121 -4.61 7.76 11.80
N ASP A 122 -4.94 9.07 11.77
CA ASP A 122 -5.98 9.67 12.61
C ASP A 122 -7.37 9.13 12.29
N THR A 123 -7.67 8.91 11.01
CA THR A 123 -8.95 8.29 10.59
C THR A 123 -9.07 6.86 11.12
N VAL A 124 -8.00 6.06 11.02
CA VAL A 124 -8.02 4.68 11.56
C VAL A 124 -8.20 4.71 13.07
N LYS A 125 -7.48 5.59 13.77
CA LYS A 125 -7.57 5.74 15.22
C LYS A 125 -8.97 6.17 15.66
N ASP A 126 -9.61 7.11 14.95
CA ASP A 126 -10.99 7.52 15.20
C ASP A 126 -11.95 6.32 15.09
N LEU A 127 -11.86 5.55 14.00
CA LEU A 127 -12.73 4.40 13.77
C LEU A 127 -12.56 3.32 14.83
N CYS A 128 -11.32 3.01 15.22
CA CYS A 128 -11.03 2.08 16.31
C CYS A 128 -11.63 2.57 17.64
N THR A 129 -11.49 3.87 17.91
CA THR A 129 -12.05 4.50 19.13
C THR A 129 -13.58 4.43 19.12
N ARG A 130 -14.21 4.70 17.97
CA ARG A 130 -15.67 4.60 17.79
C ARG A 130 -16.17 3.18 17.99
N MET A 131 -15.48 2.17 17.44
CA MET A 131 -15.81 0.76 17.61
C MET A 131 -15.83 0.37 19.09
N LEU A 132 -14.78 0.73 19.84
CA LEU A 132 -14.69 0.42 21.27
C LEU A 132 -15.69 1.21 22.11
N SER A 133 -16.08 2.41 21.67
CA SER A 133 -17.08 3.25 22.34
C SER A 133 -18.52 2.74 22.16
N LEU A 134 -18.76 1.76 21.28
CA LEU A 134 -20.09 1.15 21.13
C LEU A 134 -20.57 0.52 22.44
N LYS A 135 -19.65 0.04 23.28
CA LYS A 135 -20.01 -0.54 24.58
C LYS A 135 -20.82 0.42 25.45
N ASP A 136 -20.57 1.72 25.33
CA ASP A 136 -21.23 2.77 26.11
C ASP A 136 -22.40 3.40 25.34
N LYS A 137 -22.33 3.40 24.01
CA LYS A 137 -23.32 4.05 23.12
C LYS A 137 -24.50 3.16 22.73
N CYS A 138 -24.31 1.84 22.66
CA CYS A 138 -25.38 0.90 22.39
C CYS A 138 -26.20 0.71 23.67
N VAL A 139 -27.38 1.32 23.70
CA VAL A 139 -28.26 1.37 24.86
C VAL A 139 -29.54 0.60 24.56
N HIS A 140 -29.91 -0.34 25.43
CA HIS A 140 -31.07 -1.18 25.20
C HIS A 140 -32.36 -0.36 25.40
N PRO A 141 -33.34 -0.43 24.48
CA PRO A 141 -34.47 0.50 24.43
C PRO A 141 -35.38 0.40 25.66
N THR A 142 -35.53 -0.79 26.23
CA THR A 142 -36.37 -1.00 27.42
C THR A 142 -35.68 -0.61 28.72
N SER A 143 -34.41 -0.97 28.91
CA SER A 143 -33.70 -0.77 30.17
C SER A 143 -33.03 0.60 30.26
N GLN A 144 -32.83 1.28 29.12
CA GLN A 144 -32.11 2.55 29.01
C GLN A 144 -30.68 2.46 29.57
N LYS A 145 -30.08 1.27 29.50
CA LYS A 145 -28.70 1.01 29.94
C LYS A 145 -27.87 0.39 28.82
N PRO A 146 -26.54 0.59 28.82
CA PRO A 146 -25.65 -0.16 27.96
C PRO A 146 -25.76 -1.66 28.23
N TYR A 147 -25.76 -2.45 27.17
CA TYR A 147 -25.99 -3.90 27.24
C TYR A 147 -24.84 -4.75 26.68
N ILE A 148 -23.83 -4.10 26.10
CA ILE A 148 -22.56 -4.73 25.73
C ILE A 148 -21.74 -4.90 27.01
N LEU A 149 -21.32 -6.13 27.30
CA LEU A 149 -20.55 -6.43 28.51
C LEU A 149 -19.12 -5.92 28.40
N SER A 150 -18.48 -6.17 27.27
CA SER A 150 -17.13 -5.70 26.99
C SER A 150 -16.91 -5.48 25.50
N ALA A 151 -16.04 -4.52 25.18
CA ALA A 151 -15.51 -4.33 23.84
C ALA A 151 -14.01 -4.13 23.95
N SER A 152 -13.25 -4.94 23.24
CA SER A 152 -11.79 -4.89 23.19
C SER A 152 -11.30 -5.11 21.77
N GLY A 153 -10.08 -4.71 21.47
CA GLY A 153 -9.52 -4.87 20.14
C GLY A 153 -8.26 -4.03 19.94
N GLY A 154 -7.65 -4.18 18.78
CA GLY A 154 -6.41 -3.49 18.44
C GLY A 154 -5.86 -3.90 17.08
N ALA A 155 -4.73 -3.28 16.73
CA ALA A 155 -3.94 -3.65 15.56
C ALA A 155 -3.28 -5.01 15.76
N ASP A 156 -3.20 -5.78 14.68
CA ASP A 156 -2.44 -7.02 14.62
C ASP A 156 -0.97 -6.76 14.93
N ASN A 157 -0.39 -7.65 15.72
CA ASN A 157 1.03 -7.68 16.06
C ASN A 157 1.62 -9.09 15.90
N SER A 158 0.91 -10.00 15.23
CA SER A 158 1.39 -11.37 15.04
C SER A 158 2.49 -11.43 13.98
N PRO A 159 3.65 -12.05 14.30
CA PRO A 159 4.73 -12.25 13.34
C PRO A 159 4.47 -13.41 12.36
N GLU A 160 3.37 -14.15 12.51
CA GLU A 160 3.14 -15.42 11.80
C GLU A 160 2.72 -15.26 10.33
N GLY A 161 2.29 -14.07 9.92
CA GLY A 161 1.98 -13.76 8.52
C GLY A 161 0.70 -14.42 7.97
N MET A 162 -0.14 -14.98 8.84
CA MET A 162 -1.36 -15.73 8.49
C MET A 162 -2.65 -14.89 8.57
N GLN A 163 -2.53 -13.56 8.70
CA GLN A 163 -3.66 -12.65 8.90
C GLN A 163 -4.59 -12.56 7.69
N ASN A 164 -4.14 -12.99 6.51
CA ASN A 164 -4.91 -12.94 5.28
C ASN A 164 -5.46 -11.52 4.99
N GLY A 165 -4.66 -10.47 5.23
CA GLY A 165 -5.03 -9.07 5.00
C GLY A 165 -5.89 -8.42 6.10
N ILE A 166 -6.19 -9.12 7.21
CA ILE A 166 -6.82 -8.51 8.38
C ILE A 166 -5.75 -7.76 9.21
N THR A 167 -5.98 -6.49 9.54
CA THR A 167 -5.01 -5.67 10.28
C THR A 167 -5.47 -5.31 11.68
N HIS A 168 -6.77 -5.41 11.96
CA HIS A 168 -7.34 -5.08 13.25
C HIS A 168 -8.36 -6.14 13.63
N ALA A 169 -8.41 -6.48 14.91
CA ALA A 169 -9.37 -7.40 15.46
C ALA A 169 -10.11 -6.74 16.62
N PHE A 170 -11.40 -7.02 16.72
CA PHE A 170 -12.25 -6.55 17.81
C PHE A 170 -13.09 -7.72 18.34
N VAL A 171 -13.25 -7.78 19.65
CA VAL A 171 -14.10 -8.73 20.36
C VAL A 171 -15.13 -7.93 21.13
N VAL A 172 -16.40 -8.22 20.89
CA VAL A 172 -17.54 -7.63 21.59
C VAL A 172 -18.30 -8.75 22.29
N GLU A 173 -18.47 -8.61 23.59
CA GLU A 173 -19.12 -9.59 24.44
C GLU A 173 -20.53 -9.13 24.82
N PHE A 174 -21.48 -10.05 24.74
CA PHE A 174 -22.89 -9.82 25.08
C PHE A 174 -23.32 -10.81 26.16
N ALA A 175 -24.26 -10.40 27.01
CA ALA A 175 -24.82 -11.27 28.04
C ALA A 175 -25.72 -12.37 27.46
N SER A 176 -26.31 -12.13 26.29
CA SER A 176 -27.28 -13.02 25.65
C SER A 176 -27.25 -12.95 24.12
N GLU A 177 -27.78 -13.99 23.47
CA GLU A 177 -27.97 -13.97 22.02
C GLU A 177 -29.02 -12.94 21.56
N GLU A 178 -29.99 -12.62 22.42
CA GLU A 178 -31.02 -11.61 22.14
C GLU A 178 -30.41 -10.21 22.06
N ASP A 179 -29.52 -9.89 22.98
CA ASP A 179 -28.74 -8.64 22.99
C ASP A 179 -27.88 -8.51 21.73
N ARG A 180 -27.16 -9.58 21.37
CA ARG A 180 -26.36 -9.64 20.13
C ARG A 180 -27.23 -9.45 18.89
N LYS A 181 -28.40 -10.09 18.84
CA LYS A 181 -29.34 -9.94 17.73
C LYS A 181 -29.85 -8.50 17.62
N TYR A 182 -30.23 -7.88 18.73
CA TYR A 182 -30.65 -6.48 18.76
C TYR A 182 -29.53 -5.55 18.28
N TYR A 183 -28.30 -5.76 18.75
CA TYR A 183 -27.11 -5.04 18.29
C TYR A 183 -26.95 -5.08 16.77
N LEU A 184 -27.01 -6.27 16.17
CA LEU A 184 -26.81 -6.43 14.73
C LEU A 184 -27.93 -5.82 13.89
N GLU A 185 -29.19 -5.96 14.31
CA GLU A 185 -30.34 -5.70 13.46
C GLU A 185 -31.04 -4.34 13.71
N LYS A 186 -30.94 -3.81 14.93
CA LYS A 186 -31.84 -2.73 15.39
C LYS A 186 -31.16 -1.58 16.10
N ASP A 187 -29.99 -1.79 16.70
CA ASP A 187 -29.32 -0.74 17.46
C ASP A 187 -28.86 0.40 16.52
N PRO A 188 -29.38 1.63 16.71
CA PRO A 188 -29.10 2.73 15.78
C PRO A 188 -27.64 3.18 15.83
N ALA A 189 -26.97 3.08 16.98
CA ALA A 189 -25.57 3.49 17.11
C ALA A 189 -24.64 2.51 16.38
N HIS A 190 -24.92 1.21 16.48
CA HIS A 190 -24.20 0.19 15.70
C HIS A 190 -24.46 0.34 14.20
N LEU A 191 -25.71 0.51 13.78
CA LEU A 191 -26.04 0.66 12.36
C LEU A 191 -25.42 1.92 11.73
N GLU A 192 -25.38 3.04 12.47
CA GLU A 192 -24.66 4.25 12.04
C GLU A 192 -23.15 3.97 11.87
N PHE A 193 -22.56 3.27 12.84
CA PHE A 193 -21.14 2.90 12.77
C PHE A 193 -20.85 2.01 11.55
N VAL A 194 -21.62 0.95 11.31
CA VAL A 194 -21.46 0.09 10.12
C VAL A 194 -21.65 0.88 8.83
N GLY A 195 -22.60 1.81 8.79
CA GLY A 195 -22.80 2.71 7.65
C GLY A 195 -21.56 3.55 7.33
N SER A 196 -20.82 3.99 8.35
CA SER A 196 -19.58 4.77 8.17
C SER A 196 -18.40 3.98 7.60
N LEU A 197 -18.46 2.64 7.63
CA LEU A 197 -17.34 1.78 7.25
C LEU A 197 -17.31 1.39 5.76
N LYS A 198 -18.40 1.62 5.02
CA LYS A 198 -18.62 1.13 3.65
C LYS A 198 -17.49 1.51 2.69
N ASP A 199 -17.02 2.75 2.74
CA ASP A 199 -15.99 3.26 1.84
C ASP A 199 -14.57 3.11 2.42
N VAL A 200 -14.45 2.69 3.68
CA VAL A 200 -13.19 2.59 4.41
C VAL A 200 -12.64 1.17 4.45
N ILE A 201 -13.51 0.17 4.62
CA ILE A 201 -13.11 -1.23 4.78
C ILE A 201 -12.89 -1.90 3.43
N GLU A 202 -11.73 -2.56 3.28
CA GLU A 202 -11.42 -3.40 2.12
C GLU A 202 -11.82 -4.86 2.35
N LYS A 203 -11.55 -5.38 3.55
CA LYS A 203 -11.84 -6.77 3.94
C LYS A 203 -12.38 -6.83 5.37
N VAL A 204 -13.38 -7.68 5.58
CA VAL A 204 -13.96 -7.94 6.90
C VAL A 204 -14.22 -9.44 7.06
N GLN A 205 -14.02 -9.94 8.28
CA GLN A 205 -14.39 -11.28 8.69
C GLN A 205 -15.07 -11.18 10.06
N VAL A 206 -16.20 -11.87 10.22
CA VAL A 206 -16.99 -11.88 11.45
C VAL A 206 -17.13 -13.32 11.91
N VAL A 207 -16.86 -13.56 13.19
CA VAL A 207 -16.98 -14.88 13.83
C VAL A 207 -17.70 -14.70 15.16
N ASP A 208 -18.83 -15.37 15.30
CA ASP A 208 -19.57 -15.48 16.56
C ASP A 208 -19.24 -16.81 17.23
N PHE A 209 -19.01 -16.80 18.53
CA PHE A 209 -18.72 -18.02 19.28
C PHE A 209 -19.19 -17.89 20.74
N THR A 210 -19.34 -19.03 21.40
CA THR A 210 -19.55 -19.12 22.85
C THR A 210 -18.26 -19.60 23.50
N GLY A 211 -17.72 -18.83 24.44
CA GLY A 211 -16.48 -19.18 25.13
C GLY A 211 -16.56 -20.55 25.79
N GLY A 212 -15.64 -21.45 25.45
CA GLY A 212 -15.56 -22.81 26.01
C GLY A 212 -16.41 -23.87 25.31
N VAL A 213 -17.06 -23.56 24.18
CA VAL A 213 -17.77 -24.53 23.33
C VAL A 213 -16.90 -24.85 22.10
N PHE A 214 -16.64 -26.15 21.85
CA PHE A 214 -15.76 -26.65 20.78
C PHE A 214 -16.51 -27.48 19.75
#